data_AF-A0AAU6H1B2-F1
#
_entry.id   AF-A0AAU6H1B2-F1
#
_cell.length_a   1.000
_cell.length_b   1.000
_cell.length_c   1.000
_cell.angle_alpha   90.00
_cell.angle_beta   90.00
_cell.angle_gamma   90.00
#
_symmetry.space_group_name_H-M   'P 1'
#
loop_
_entity.id
_entity.type
_entity.pdbx_description
1 polymer ?
#
loop_
_entity_poly.entity_id
_entity_poly.type
_entity_poly.pdbx_seq_one_letter_code
_entity_poly.pdbx_strand_id
1 'polypeptide(L)'
;MRLRPLVTVAVLAAAVVGSTATSSSADPKPDPDTNYLTDTKYDAVAFGMSRQQVEAVIGTRPYCSAIGVGGALVCWAKNQFVDQTASFTFNTSDQLVRKEKDYAFAYAWYTYDLPRTMTEVQYEQGFAVGDTLAEVNAVVAGTACTDIWAERPDHPSSSGWKTMIHCTGTVEESYPEIEFFFTDGVLTSKTYSSRDDVR
;
A
#
# COMPACT_ATOMS: atom_id res chain seq x y z
N MET A 1 -35.27 49.21 -50.99
CA MET A 1 -35.08 48.56 -52.31
C MET A 1 -33.82 47.71 -52.21
N ARG A 2 -33.92 46.38 -52.34
CA ARG A 2 -33.41 45.57 -53.48
C ARG A 2 -31.90 45.80 -53.72
N LEU A 3 -31.00 44.82 -53.78
CA LEU A 3 -31.03 43.41 -54.17
C LEU A 3 -29.65 42.83 -53.77
N ARG A 4 -29.57 41.56 -53.41
CA ARG A 4 -28.32 40.80 -53.55
C ARG A 4 -28.04 40.58 -55.05
N PRO A 5 -26.77 40.56 -55.46
CA PRO A 5 -26.34 39.65 -56.51
C PRO A 5 -25.30 38.66 -56.01
N LEU A 6 -25.52 37.41 -56.41
CA LEU A 6 -24.54 36.33 -56.44
C LEU A 6 -23.59 36.53 -57.65
N VAL A 7 -22.39 35.94 -57.54
CA VAL A 7 -21.69 35.09 -58.53
C VAL A 7 -20.19 35.39 -58.59
N THR A 8 -19.46 34.49 -57.92
CA THR A 8 -18.20 33.78 -58.23
C THR A 8 -17.32 34.22 -59.42
N VAL A 9 -16.04 34.48 -59.13
CA VAL A 9 -14.89 34.17 -60.00
C VAL A 9 -13.75 33.65 -59.12
N ALA A 10 -13.17 32.50 -59.51
CA ALA A 10 -12.15 31.75 -58.79
C ALA A 10 -10.72 32.10 -59.26
N VAL A 11 -9.73 31.49 -58.57
CA VAL A 11 -8.33 31.21 -58.98
C VAL A 11 -7.33 32.34 -58.56
N LEU A 12 -6.20 32.17 -57.84
CA LEU A 12 -5.22 31.08 -57.65
C LEU A 12 -4.42 31.28 -56.32
N ALA A 13 -4.07 30.15 -55.69
CA ALA A 13 -3.00 29.86 -54.73
C ALA A 13 -2.15 30.99 -54.08
N ALA A 14 -2.14 30.99 -52.74
CA ALA A 14 -0.92 31.16 -51.96
C ALA A 14 -0.98 30.18 -50.77
N ALA A 15 -0.10 29.19 -50.80
CA ALA A 15 0.10 28.24 -49.72
C ALA A 15 0.64 28.97 -48.48
N VAL A 16 -0.09 28.89 -47.37
CA VAL A 16 0.49 29.05 -46.05
C VAL A 16 0.09 27.82 -45.24
N VAL A 17 1.09 27.00 -44.97
CA VAL A 17 1.02 25.82 -44.11
C VAL A 17 0.83 26.32 -42.68
N GLY A 18 -0.43 26.54 -42.29
CA GLY A 18 -0.82 26.76 -40.91
C GLY A 18 -1.36 25.46 -40.36
N SER A 19 -0.47 24.57 -39.92
CA SER A 19 -0.85 23.35 -39.22
C SER A 19 -1.56 23.72 -37.92
N THR A 20 -2.89 23.82 -37.93
CA THR A 20 -3.67 23.72 -36.71
C THR A 20 -3.57 22.28 -36.26
N ALA A 21 -2.58 22.00 -35.40
CA ALA A 21 -2.54 20.79 -34.63
C ALA A 21 -3.87 20.70 -33.88
N THR A 22 -4.79 19.89 -34.41
CA THR A 22 -5.80 19.24 -33.60
C THR A 22 -5.02 18.48 -32.55
N SER A 23 -4.94 19.07 -31.35
CA SER A 23 -4.57 18.37 -30.14
C SER A 23 -5.62 17.28 -29.98
N SER A 24 -5.37 16.12 -30.60
CA SER A 24 -5.89 14.89 -30.06
C SER A 24 -5.37 14.86 -28.63
N SER A 25 -6.22 15.22 -27.67
CA SER A 25 -6.12 14.66 -26.35
C SER A 25 -6.20 13.15 -26.57
N ALA A 26 -5.04 12.54 -26.81
CA ALA A 26 -4.88 11.13 -26.63
C ALA A 26 -5.47 10.86 -25.25
N ASP A 27 -6.44 9.95 -25.17
CA ASP A 27 -6.78 9.38 -23.89
C ASP A 27 -5.46 9.10 -23.17
N PRO A 28 -5.32 9.54 -21.89
CA PRO A 28 -4.09 9.31 -21.15
C PRO A 28 -3.70 7.86 -21.37
N LYS A 29 -2.50 7.60 -21.91
CA LYS A 29 -1.96 6.24 -21.89
C LYS A 29 -2.15 5.78 -20.45
N PRO A 30 -2.87 4.67 -20.18
CA PRO A 30 -3.03 4.20 -18.82
C PRO A 30 -1.62 4.06 -18.29
N ASP A 31 -1.34 4.84 -17.24
CA ASP A 31 -0.08 4.74 -16.54
C ASP A 31 0.06 3.26 -16.15
N PRO A 32 1.14 2.56 -16.56
CA PRO A 32 1.31 1.15 -16.18
C PRO A 32 1.28 0.93 -14.66
N ASP A 33 1.30 2.00 -13.84
CA ASP A 33 1.11 2.00 -12.39
C ASP A 33 -0.36 2.06 -11.89
N THR A 34 -1.35 2.39 -12.72
CA THR A 34 -2.72 2.70 -12.23
C THR A 34 -3.42 1.53 -11.56
N ASN A 35 -3.02 0.29 -11.80
CA ASN A 35 -3.73 -0.89 -11.30
C ASN A 35 -2.90 -1.78 -10.35
N TYR A 36 -1.67 -1.39 -10.01
CA TYR A 36 -0.88 -2.08 -8.99
C TYR A 36 -1.16 -1.52 -7.59
N LEU A 37 -1.01 -2.37 -6.58
CA LEU A 37 -0.95 -1.87 -5.20
C LEU A 37 0.29 -0.98 -5.03
N THR A 38 0.12 0.12 -4.30
CA THR A 38 1.20 0.99 -3.81
C THR A 38 0.91 1.30 -2.35
N ASP A 39 1.90 1.78 -1.59
CA ASP A 39 1.69 2.23 -0.21
C ASP A 39 0.59 3.30 -0.14
N THR A 40 0.62 4.27 -1.06
CA THR A 40 -0.42 5.31 -1.19
C THR A 40 -1.82 4.72 -1.32
N LYS A 41 -2.00 3.64 -2.09
CA LYS A 41 -3.30 2.97 -2.25
C LYS A 41 -3.66 2.14 -1.02
N TYR A 42 -2.70 1.46 -0.41
CA TYR A 42 -2.93 0.70 0.83
C TYR A 42 -3.36 1.62 1.99
N ASP A 43 -2.78 2.81 2.07
CA ASP A 43 -3.11 3.82 3.10
C ASP A 43 -4.46 4.48 2.83
N ALA A 44 -4.84 4.66 1.56
CA ALA A 44 -6.15 5.17 1.17
C ALA A 44 -7.30 4.19 1.49
N VAL A 45 -7.02 2.90 1.66
CA VAL A 45 -8.01 1.90 2.08
C VAL A 45 -8.29 1.99 3.58
N ALA A 46 -9.56 2.29 3.90
CA ALA A 46 -10.04 2.50 5.26
C ALA A 46 -10.96 1.36 5.73
N PHE A 47 -10.93 1.07 7.04
CA PHE A 47 -11.87 0.15 7.67
C PHE A 47 -13.32 0.59 7.42
N GLY A 48 -14.21 -0.38 7.19
CA GLY A 48 -15.60 -0.11 6.84
C GLY A 48 -15.88 0.03 5.33
N MET A 49 -14.85 0.20 4.50
CA MET A 49 -15.01 0.16 3.04
C MET A 49 -15.51 -1.20 2.59
N SER A 50 -16.44 -1.21 1.63
CA SER A 50 -16.86 -2.41 0.92
C SER A 50 -15.80 -2.95 -0.01
N ARG A 51 -15.95 -4.22 -0.44
CA ARG A 51 -15.04 -4.82 -1.42
C ARG A 51 -14.95 -3.99 -2.69
N GLN A 52 -16.09 -3.53 -3.19
CA GLN A 52 -16.15 -2.70 -4.39
C GLN A 52 -15.40 -1.37 -4.20
N GLN A 53 -15.47 -0.76 -3.02
CA GLN A 53 -14.74 0.47 -2.72
C GLN A 53 -13.23 0.22 -2.65
N VAL A 54 -12.79 -0.88 -2.03
CA VAL A 54 -11.38 -1.27 -1.99
C VAL A 54 -10.84 -1.51 -3.40
N GLU A 55 -11.58 -2.24 -4.23
CA GLU A 55 -11.23 -2.48 -5.64
C GLU A 55 -11.16 -1.18 -6.46
N ALA A 56 -12.03 -0.20 -6.19
CA ALA A 56 -12.00 1.11 -6.84
C ALA A 56 -10.78 1.96 -6.44
N VAL A 57 -10.28 1.81 -5.21
CA VAL A 57 -9.07 2.50 -4.74
C VAL A 57 -7.81 1.88 -5.34
N ILE A 58 -7.71 0.55 -5.33
CA ILE A 58 -6.48 -0.15 -5.72
C ILE A 58 -6.37 -0.29 -7.24
N GLY A 59 -7.49 -0.53 -7.90
CA GLY A 59 -7.56 -1.01 -9.27
C GLY A 59 -8.01 -2.47 -9.31
N THR A 60 -8.78 -2.79 -10.33
CA THR A 60 -9.28 -4.16 -10.56
C THR A 60 -8.25 -5.01 -11.32
N ARG A 61 -8.61 -6.28 -11.58
CA ARG A 61 -7.88 -7.27 -12.39
C ARG A 61 -6.90 -6.71 -13.45
N PRO A 62 -5.77 -7.39 -13.69
CA PRO A 62 -5.41 -8.72 -13.17
C PRO A 62 -4.74 -8.74 -11.79
N TYR A 63 -4.53 -7.60 -11.15
CA TYR A 63 -3.63 -7.47 -10.00
C TYR A 63 -4.31 -7.54 -8.63
N CYS A 64 -5.61 -7.84 -8.58
CA CYS A 64 -6.28 -8.25 -7.37
C CYS A 64 -7.13 -9.49 -7.64
N SER A 65 -7.12 -10.45 -6.72
CA SER A 65 -7.92 -11.67 -6.77
C SER A 65 -8.55 -11.96 -5.42
N ALA A 66 -9.81 -12.39 -5.44
CA ALA A 66 -10.44 -12.96 -4.26
C ALA A 66 -9.94 -14.41 -4.07
N ILE A 67 -9.57 -14.77 -2.84
CA ILE A 67 -9.29 -16.16 -2.48
C ILE A 67 -10.63 -16.83 -2.12
N GLY A 68 -11.28 -17.45 -3.11
CA GLY A 68 -12.57 -18.11 -2.91
C GLY A 68 -13.74 -17.15 -2.65
N VAL A 69 -14.94 -17.71 -2.46
CA VAL A 69 -16.15 -16.94 -2.18
C VAL A 69 -16.10 -16.42 -0.75
N GLY A 70 -16.10 -15.09 -0.59
CA GLY A 70 -16.06 -14.44 0.72
C GLY A 70 -14.67 -14.38 1.38
N GLY A 71 -13.62 -14.92 0.76
CA GLY A 71 -12.26 -14.78 1.29
C GLY A 71 -11.64 -13.42 1.00
N ALA A 72 -10.42 -13.21 1.50
CA ALA A 72 -9.72 -11.94 1.36
C ALA A 72 -9.55 -11.53 -0.12
N LEU A 73 -9.61 -10.23 -0.38
CA LEU A 73 -9.11 -9.65 -1.62
C LEU A 73 -7.58 -9.53 -1.47
N VAL A 74 -6.83 -10.22 -2.32
CA VAL A 74 -5.37 -10.13 -2.36
C VAL A 74 -4.96 -9.31 -3.57
N CYS A 75 -4.12 -8.31 -3.36
CA CYS A 75 -3.63 -7.40 -4.39
C CYS A 75 -2.10 -7.43 -4.46
N TRP A 76 -1.57 -7.39 -5.69
CA TRP A 76 -0.14 -7.40 -5.98
C TRP A 76 0.35 -5.98 -6.35
N ALA A 77 1.52 -5.59 -5.85
CA ALA A 77 2.24 -4.39 -6.23
C ALA A 77 3.15 -4.69 -7.40
N LYS A 78 3.72 -3.63 -7.96
CA LYS A 78 4.44 -3.65 -9.23
C LYS A 78 5.83 -4.29 -9.19
N ASN A 79 6.34 -4.71 -8.03
CA ASN A 79 7.76 -4.98 -7.90
C ASN A 79 8.21 -6.36 -8.45
N GLN A 80 9.51 -6.45 -8.74
CA GLN A 80 10.20 -7.51 -9.50
C GLN A 80 10.19 -8.92 -8.86
N PHE A 81 9.46 -9.11 -7.77
CA PHE A 81 9.40 -10.34 -6.98
C PHE A 81 7.94 -10.74 -6.78
N VAL A 82 7.64 -12.00 -7.03
CA VAL A 82 6.28 -12.58 -7.14
C VAL A 82 5.45 -12.53 -5.85
N ASP A 83 6.07 -12.22 -4.72
CA ASP A 83 5.52 -12.56 -3.40
C ASP A 83 4.99 -11.36 -2.63
N GLN A 84 5.25 -10.15 -3.11
CA GLN A 84 4.79 -8.98 -2.38
C GLN A 84 3.27 -8.83 -2.59
N THR A 85 2.47 -8.91 -1.52
CA THR A 85 0.98 -8.86 -1.56
C THR A 85 0.36 -8.06 -0.42
N ALA A 86 -0.86 -7.55 -0.61
CA ALA A 86 -1.68 -7.06 0.49
C ALA A 86 -3.01 -7.78 0.47
N SER A 87 -3.48 -8.17 1.64
CA SER A 87 -4.76 -8.83 1.81
C SER A 87 -5.75 -7.94 2.57
N PHE A 88 -7.00 -7.99 2.13
CA PHE A 88 -8.10 -7.21 2.67
C PHE A 88 -9.24 -8.18 3.02
N THR A 89 -9.55 -8.31 4.31
CA THR A 89 -10.60 -9.22 4.80
C THR A 89 -11.82 -8.43 5.20
N PHE A 90 -12.98 -8.94 4.78
CA PHE A 90 -14.28 -8.30 4.95
C PHE A 90 -15.14 -9.12 5.91
N ASN A 91 -15.99 -8.46 6.69
CA ASN A 91 -17.00 -9.12 7.50
C ASN A 91 -18.20 -9.57 6.65
N THR A 92 -19.20 -10.18 7.28
CA THR A 92 -20.42 -10.67 6.63
C THR A 92 -21.30 -9.56 6.04
N SER A 93 -21.11 -8.31 6.46
CA SER A 93 -21.78 -7.12 5.93
C SER A 93 -21.02 -6.47 4.76
N ASP A 94 -20.01 -7.16 4.21
CA ASP A 94 -19.08 -6.64 3.19
C ASP A 94 -18.39 -5.34 3.63
N GLN A 95 -17.85 -5.32 4.84
CA GLN A 95 -17.06 -4.18 5.34
C GLN A 95 -15.66 -4.63 5.71
N LEU A 96 -14.66 -3.86 5.30
CA LEU A 96 -13.26 -4.13 5.60
C LEU A 96 -13.02 -4.12 7.11
N VAL A 97 -12.51 -5.25 7.63
CA VAL A 97 -12.18 -5.44 9.05
C VAL A 97 -10.72 -5.78 9.28
N ARG A 98 -9.97 -6.23 8.27
CA ARG A 98 -8.53 -6.45 8.37
C ARG A 98 -7.85 -6.02 7.09
N LYS A 99 -6.73 -5.32 7.23
CA LYS A 99 -5.79 -5.11 6.13
C LYS A 99 -4.40 -5.55 6.57
N GLU A 100 -3.69 -6.19 5.65
CA GLU A 100 -2.38 -6.77 5.89
C GLU A 100 -1.52 -6.56 4.65
N LYS A 101 -0.25 -6.21 4.82
CA LYS A 101 0.72 -6.00 3.76
C LYS A 101 1.95 -6.84 4.01
N ASP A 102 2.34 -7.60 3.00
CA ASP A 102 3.55 -8.41 2.94
C ASP A 102 4.60 -7.72 2.03
N TYR A 103 4.68 -6.38 2.13
CA TYR A 103 5.53 -5.55 1.27
C TYR A 103 6.73 -4.97 1.94
N ALA A 104 6.68 -4.86 3.26
CA ALA A 104 7.34 -3.74 3.90
C ALA A 104 8.86 -3.90 3.99
N PHE A 105 9.37 -5.04 3.53
CA PHE A 105 10.76 -5.40 3.56
C PHE A 105 11.29 -5.91 2.23
N ALA A 106 10.42 -6.29 1.29
CA ALA A 106 10.83 -6.94 0.06
C ALA A 106 11.42 -5.99 -1.00
N TYR A 107 11.53 -4.68 -0.76
CA TYR A 107 12.40 -3.82 -1.58
C TYR A 107 13.76 -3.61 -0.87
N ALA A 108 13.73 -3.21 0.40
CA ALA A 108 14.94 -2.91 1.16
C ALA A 108 15.81 -4.16 1.47
N TRP A 109 15.21 -5.35 1.63
CA TRP A 109 15.95 -6.62 1.70
C TRP A 109 16.72 -6.93 0.43
N TYR A 110 16.14 -6.64 -0.73
CA TYR A 110 16.78 -6.96 -2.03
C TYR A 110 17.79 -5.90 -2.46
N THR A 111 17.65 -4.67 -1.99
CA THR A 111 18.61 -3.59 -2.26
C THR A 111 19.74 -3.52 -1.23
N TYR A 112 19.70 -4.35 -0.18
CA TYR A 112 20.65 -4.33 0.95
C TYR A 112 20.78 -2.95 1.62
N ASP A 113 19.76 -2.10 1.46
CA ASP A 113 19.71 -0.73 1.95
C ASP A 113 18.65 -0.60 3.04
N LEU A 114 18.74 -1.51 4.02
CA LEU A 114 17.91 -1.43 5.23
C LEU A 114 18.58 -0.47 6.23
N PRO A 115 17.83 0.44 6.85
CA PRO A 115 18.30 1.11 8.05
C PRO A 115 18.76 0.08 9.08
N ARG A 116 19.75 0.44 9.90
CA ARG A 116 20.24 -0.45 10.96
C ARG A 116 19.06 -0.88 11.84
N THR A 117 18.94 -2.18 12.03
CA THR A 117 17.92 -2.77 12.90
C THR A 117 18.36 -2.67 14.33
N MET A 118 17.38 -2.71 15.22
CA MET A 118 17.60 -2.71 16.65
C MET A 118 18.31 -3.99 17.10
N THR A 119 19.32 -3.87 17.94
CA THR A 119 19.97 -5.02 18.59
C THR A 119 19.05 -5.64 19.65
N GLU A 120 19.31 -6.89 20.04
CA GLU A 120 18.59 -7.55 21.14
C GLU A 120 18.58 -6.69 22.42
N VAL A 121 19.74 -6.11 22.80
CA VAL A 121 19.86 -5.26 23.98
C VAL A 121 18.96 -4.03 23.89
N GLN A 122 18.92 -3.38 22.72
CA GLN A 122 18.04 -2.24 22.51
C GLN A 122 16.56 -2.65 22.56
N TYR A 123 16.22 -3.83 22.02
CA TYR A 123 14.87 -4.39 22.10
C TYR A 123 14.44 -4.70 23.54
N GLU A 124 15.33 -5.28 24.35
CA GLU A 124 15.05 -5.62 25.74
C GLU A 124 14.84 -4.37 26.59
N GLN A 125 15.67 -3.35 26.40
CA GLN A 125 15.67 -2.12 27.22
C GLN A 125 14.67 -1.07 26.74
N GLY A 126 14.33 -1.06 25.45
CA GLY A 126 13.55 -0.01 24.82
C GLY A 126 12.03 -0.19 24.89
N PHE A 127 11.55 -1.38 25.26
CA PHE A 127 10.13 -1.72 25.18
C PHE A 127 9.63 -2.55 26.34
N ALA A 128 8.40 -2.29 26.77
CA ALA A 128 7.68 -3.06 27.77
C ALA A 128 6.21 -3.30 27.36
N VAL A 129 5.67 -4.46 27.72
CA VAL A 129 4.22 -4.68 27.63
C VAL A 129 3.52 -3.62 28.47
N GLY A 130 2.51 -2.96 27.88
CA GLY A 130 1.87 -1.78 28.44
C GLY A 130 2.25 -0.47 27.76
N ASP A 131 3.36 -0.43 27.02
CA ASP A 131 3.73 0.75 26.22
C ASP A 131 2.64 1.06 25.19
N THR A 132 2.41 2.34 24.94
CA THR A 132 1.50 2.78 23.89
C THR A 132 2.13 2.60 22.51
N LEU A 133 1.29 2.47 21.49
CA LEU A 133 1.72 2.46 20.10
C LEU A 133 2.54 3.70 19.73
N ALA A 134 2.22 4.86 20.31
CA ALA A 134 2.96 6.09 20.08
C ALA A 134 4.38 6.04 20.69
N GLU A 135 4.53 5.49 21.89
CA GLU A 135 5.83 5.30 22.53
C GLU A 135 6.70 4.32 21.74
N VAL A 136 6.14 3.18 21.32
CA VAL A 136 6.88 2.21 20.48
C VAL A 136 7.29 2.84 19.16
N ASN A 137 6.36 3.51 18.45
CA ASN A 137 6.65 4.20 17.18
C ASN A 137 7.75 5.26 17.30
N ALA A 138 7.83 5.96 18.43
CA ALA A 138 8.87 6.96 18.66
C ALA A 138 10.26 6.32 18.73
N VAL A 139 10.38 5.13 19.32
CA VAL A 139 11.66 4.40 19.45
C VAL A 139 12.04 3.72 18.14
N VAL A 140 11.08 3.18 17.39
CA VAL A 140 11.35 2.52 16.09
C VAL A 140 11.43 3.49 14.91
N ALA A 141 11.28 4.80 15.14
CA ALA A 141 11.38 5.79 14.09
C ALA A 141 12.75 5.76 13.41
N GLY A 142 12.77 5.56 12.09
CA GLY A 142 14.01 5.51 11.30
C GLY A 142 14.76 4.19 11.35
N THR A 143 14.22 3.15 12.01
CA THR A 143 14.71 1.78 11.88
C THR A 143 13.97 1.05 10.76
N ALA A 144 14.41 -0.17 10.46
CA ALA A 144 13.72 -1.07 9.53
C ALA A 144 12.47 -1.70 10.17
N CYS A 145 11.51 -0.87 10.58
CA CYS A 145 10.23 -1.27 11.17
C CYS A 145 9.04 -0.74 10.36
N THR A 146 7.93 -1.48 10.39
CA THR A 146 6.73 -1.15 9.62
C THR A 146 5.49 -1.83 10.20
N ASP A 147 4.32 -1.26 10.00
CA ASP A 147 3.06 -1.96 10.26
C ASP A 147 2.90 -3.10 9.25
N ILE A 148 2.54 -4.31 9.67
CA ILE A 148 2.27 -5.43 8.74
C ILE A 148 0.78 -5.67 8.62
N TRP A 149 0.03 -5.52 9.71
CA TRP A 149 -1.42 -5.64 9.64
C TRP A 149 -2.12 -4.84 10.71
N ALA A 150 -3.38 -4.49 10.42
CA ALA A 150 -4.30 -3.89 11.36
C ALA A 150 -5.69 -4.53 11.21
N GLU A 151 -6.39 -4.69 12.32
CA GLU A 151 -7.68 -5.37 12.39
C GLU A 151 -8.66 -4.69 13.34
N ARG A 152 -9.90 -4.50 12.90
CA ARG A 152 -11.04 -4.04 13.70
C ARG A 152 -12.10 -5.14 13.69
N PRO A 153 -12.00 -6.15 14.57
CA PRO A 153 -12.86 -7.33 14.53
C PRO A 153 -14.34 -6.98 14.70
N ASP A 154 -14.62 -5.99 15.55
CA ASP A 154 -15.98 -5.58 15.90
C ASP A 154 -16.43 -4.29 15.17
N HIS A 155 -15.84 -3.97 14.01
CA HIS A 155 -16.23 -2.79 13.22
C HIS A 155 -17.76 -2.71 13.05
N PRO A 156 -18.40 -1.54 13.30
CA PRO A 156 -17.81 -0.20 13.42
C PRO A 156 -17.27 0.18 14.81
N SER A 157 -17.36 -0.70 15.81
CA SER A 157 -16.68 -0.48 17.09
C SER A 157 -15.18 -0.36 16.87
N SER A 158 -14.56 0.56 17.60
CA SER A 158 -13.10 0.70 17.62
C SER A 158 -12.44 -0.18 18.69
N SER A 159 -13.23 -0.83 19.55
CA SER A 159 -12.72 -1.70 20.63
C SER A 159 -12.13 -2.98 20.07
N GLY A 160 -11.11 -3.50 20.75
CA GLY A 160 -10.38 -4.67 20.31
C GLY A 160 -9.59 -4.43 19.02
N TRP A 161 -9.29 -3.17 18.68
CA TRP A 161 -8.48 -2.86 17.51
C TRP A 161 -7.08 -3.43 17.71
N LYS A 162 -6.61 -4.22 16.75
CA LYS A 162 -5.30 -4.84 16.80
C LYS A 162 -4.41 -4.27 15.71
N THR A 163 -3.13 -4.16 16.00
CA THR A 163 -2.12 -3.83 15.00
C THR A 163 -0.83 -4.57 15.32
N MET A 164 -0.05 -4.86 14.29
CA MET A 164 1.28 -5.44 14.43
C MET A 164 2.31 -4.59 13.72
N ILE A 165 3.41 -4.29 14.41
CA ILE A 165 4.63 -3.76 13.82
C ILE A 165 5.62 -4.91 13.70
N HIS A 166 6.25 -5.07 12.54
CA HIS A 166 7.38 -5.96 12.33
C HIS A 166 8.61 -5.12 12.05
N CYS A 167 9.75 -5.52 12.62
CA CYS A 167 11.05 -4.98 12.32
C CYS A 167 12.00 -6.07 11.87
N THR A 168 12.88 -5.74 10.93
CA THR A 168 13.79 -6.71 10.33
C THR A 168 15.22 -6.22 10.23
N GLY A 169 16.18 -7.15 10.35
CA GLY A 169 17.64 -7.00 10.32
C GLY A 169 18.31 -6.58 9.01
N THR A 170 19.43 -5.83 9.08
CA THR A 170 20.47 -5.85 8.03
C THR A 170 21.31 -7.13 8.11
N VAL A 171 21.93 -7.55 7.00
CA VAL A 171 22.75 -8.78 6.86
C VAL A 171 23.88 -8.96 7.88
N GLU A 172 24.39 -7.88 8.49
CA GLU A 172 25.54 -7.93 9.41
C GLU A 172 25.22 -8.49 10.80
N GLU A 173 23.98 -8.35 11.28
CA GLU A 173 23.46 -9.00 12.48
C GLU A 173 22.42 -9.99 12.00
N SER A 174 22.63 -11.29 12.24
CA SER A 174 21.93 -12.53 11.82
C SER A 174 20.40 -12.53 11.56
N TYR A 175 19.90 -11.52 10.85
CA TYR A 175 18.50 -11.20 10.55
C TYR A 175 17.57 -11.27 11.77
N PRO A 176 17.67 -10.34 12.74
CA PRO A 176 16.66 -10.27 13.78
C PRO A 176 15.27 -9.97 13.18
N GLU A 177 14.27 -10.75 13.61
CA GLU A 177 12.85 -10.49 13.40
C GLU A 177 12.25 -10.07 14.74
N ILE A 178 11.67 -8.87 14.77
CA ILE A 178 11.08 -8.31 15.98
C ILE A 178 9.63 -7.98 15.68
N GLU A 179 8.71 -8.50 16.48
CA GLU A 179 7.29 -8.24 16.30
C GLU A 179 6.71 -7.57 17.55
N PHE A 180 5.86 -6.57 17.35
CA PHE A 180 5.12 -5.89 18.40
C PHE A 180 3.64 -6.01 18.11
N PHE A 181 2.89 -6.60 19.04
CA PHE A 181 1.45 -6.82 18.92
C PHE A 181 0.69 -5.91 19.88
N PHE A 182 -0.21 -5.11 19.31
CA PHE A 182 -0.99 -4.14 20.07
C PHE A 182 -2.47 -4.52 20.09
N THR A 183 -3.13 -4.21 21.20
CA THR A 183 -4.60 -4.19 21.31
C THR A 183 -5.01 -2.84 21.88
N ASP A 184 -5.96 -2.17 21.23
CA ASP A 184 -6.45 -0.84 21.57
C ASP A 184 -5.33 0.19 21.79
N GLY A 185 -4.28 0.09 20.97
CA GLY A 185 -3.12 0.98 21.00
C GLY A 185 -2.12 0.72 22.13
N VAL A 186 -2.26 -0.39 22.86
CA VAL A 186 -1.35 -0.80 23.94
C VAL A 186 -0.59 -2.06 23.53
N LEU A 187 0.72 -2.09 23.76
CA LEU A 187 1.59 -3.23 23.49
C LEU A 187 1.20 -4.38 24.42
N THR A 188 0.74 -5.48 23.84
CA THR A 188 0.27 -6.67 24.56
C THR A 188 1.25 -7.84 24.50
N SER A 189 2.07 -7.88 23.45
CA SER A 189 3.11 -8.89 23.28
C SER A 189 4.22 -8.34 22.40
N LYS A 190 5.45 -8.79 22.64
CA LYS A 190 6.61 -8.51 21.80
C LYS A 190 7.48 -9.76 21.66
N THR A 191 8.05 -9.96 20.48
CA THR A 191 8.94 -11.09 20.17
C THR A 191 10.24 -10.55 19.57
N TYR A 192 11.32 -11.29 19.81
CA TYR A 192 12.61 -11.12 19.16
C TYR A 192 13.10 -12.53 18.80
N SER A 193 13.53 -12.72 17.56
CA SER A 193 14.19 -13.94 17.11
C SER A 193 15.38 -13.56 16.24
N SER A 194 16.52 -14.22 16.42
CA SER A 194 17.65 -14.12 15.49
C SER A 194 18.05 -15.50 14.99
N ARG A 195 18.68 -15.60 13.80
CA ARG A 195 19.15 -16.90 13.29
C ARG A 195 20.22 -17.56 14.15
N ASP A 196 20.87 -16.82 15.05
CA ASP A 196 21.91 -17.36 15.94
C ASP A 196 21.33 -18.03 17.21
N ASP A 197 20.06 -17.77 17.56
CA ASP A 197 19.40 -18.34 18.74
C ASP A 197 18.88 -19.78 18.54
N VAL A 198 19.12 -20.37 17.36
CA VAL A 198 18.73 -21.75 17.01
C VAL A 198 19.90 -22.75 17.18
N ARG A 199 20.85 -22.48 18.07
CA ARG A 199 21.98 -23.39 18.36
C ARG A 199 21.88 -24.12 19.70
#